data_AF-L7KT31-F1
#
_entry.id   AF-L7KT31-F1
#
_cell.length_a   1.000
_cell.length_b   1.000
_cell.length_c   1.000
_cell.angle_alpha   90.00
_cell.angle_beta   90.00
_cell.angle_gamma   90.00
#
_symmetry.space_group_name_H-M   'P 1'
#
loop_
_entity.id
_entity.type
_entity.pdbx_description
1 polymer ?
#
loop_
_entity_poly.entity_id
_entity_poly.type
_entity_poly.pdbx_seq_one_letter_code
_entity_poly.pdbx_strand_id
1 'polypeptide(L)'
;MGGRPPGGNRHTRTVTSRYDEGIAHLHRYRAVHGTSSPRQRDVIDGFPIGTWVATRRAEYRSGQMPPGHAHQLEAEFPDWQWTLRARAPFHVGLDHLHRYVATHGTSSPPRHATIDGFPIGAWAAKRRTEYRQHRLSPKRITQLEIEFPDWKWNVRSQHIAPATVQRRSVTNPVTGTVAAMAYTTEQRRILVTACAPFRGLQAPSGYPDGLALCVIDSVQSTGVSYSSVENVVARYRSYRRAHGDDPDTDGVPELLATFDELGDPGGWAQKIGNNNRTSTRSGVLKSQAIRDAARVLDGARIASAEDLRETANDETQLAQIRDEWCVVTGQRSGITWHYLQMLAGIPGVKPDRMICRFVADSLGLARRSVTPQFAFEIVTAAAADIGMSPTDLDHAIWQYQRGRK
;
A
#
# COMPACT_ATOMS: atom_id res chain seq x y z
N MET A 1 -2.72 -18.69 83.19
CA MET A 1 -1.80 -18.69 82.03
C MET A 1 -2.60 -19.11 80.79
N GLY A 2 -3.38 -18.19 80.21
CA GLY A 2 -4.25 -18.47 79.06
C GLY A 2 -3.63 -17.92 77.78
N GLY A 3 -3.56 -18.75 76.74
CA GLY A 3 -3.01 -18.38 75.43
C GLY A 3 -3.98 -17.59 74.54
N ARG A 4 -3.41 -16.80 73.61
CA ARG A 4 -4.05 -16.30 72.38
C ARG A 4 -3.00 -16.11 71.26
N PRO A 5 -3.40 -16.21 69.98
CA PRO A 5 -2.56 -16.51 68.81
C PRO A 5 -2.02 -15.24 68.10
N PRO A 6 -1.10 -15.38 67.10
CA PRO A 6 -0.68 -14.25 66.29
C PRO A 6 -1.77 -13.94 65.25
N GLY A 7 -2.34 -12.73 65.32
CA GLY A 7 -3.34 -12.26 64.37
C GLY A 7 -3.00 -10.85 63.89
N GLY A 8 -3.01 -10.64 62.58
CA GLY A 8 -2.98 -9.30 62.00
C GLY A 8 -2.28 -9.18 60.66
N ASN A 9 -2.75 -9.93 59.67
CA ASN A 9 -2.39 -9.78 58.26
C ASN A 9 -2.64 -8.31 57.83
N ARG A 10 -1.56 -7.54 57.57
CA ARG A 10 -1.65 -6.18 57.01
C ARG A 10 -2.27 -6.30 55.62
N HIS A 11 -3.56 -6.01 55.53
CA HIS A 11 -4.21 -5.74 54.26
C HIS A 11 -3.58 -4.46 53.69
N THR A 12 -2.67 -4.63 52.73
CA THR A 12 -2.28 -3.58 51.80
C THR A 12 -3.53 -3.13 51.08
N ARG A 13 -4.08 -2.00 51.53
CA ARG A 13 -5.20 -1.33 50.89
C ARG A 13 -4.69 -0.75 49.58
N THR A 14 -4.79 -1.54 48.51
CA THR A 14 -4.38 -1.15 47.16
C THR A 14 -5.15 0.10 46.77
N VAL A 15 -4.45 1.22 46.54
CA VAL A 15 -5.06 2.40 45.94
C VAL A 15 -5.42 2.02 44.51
N THR A 16 -6.70 1.75 44.26
CA THR A 16 -7.22 1.39 42.94
C THR A 16 -6.95 2.55 41.97
N SER A 17 -6.32 2.27 40.83
CA SER A 17 -6.04 3.33 39.85
C SER A 17 -7.35 3.81 39.19
N ARG A 18 -7.37 5.05 38.67
CA ARG A 18 -8.51 5.57 37.87
C ARG A 18 -8.84 4.68 36.66
N TYR A 19 -7.90 3.87 36.21
CA TYR A 19 -8.12 2.90 35.14
C TYR A 19 -8.87 1.68 35.67
N ASP A 20 -8.41 1.09 36.77
CA ASP A 20 -9.04 -0.07 37.42
C ASP A 20 -10.47 0.25 37.90
N GLU A 21 -10.68 1.46 38.42
CA GLU A 21 -12.01 1.96 38.78
C GLU A 21 -12.95 2.00 37.56
N GLY A 22 -12.43 2.46 36.41
CA GLY A 22 -13.19 2.49 35.16
C GLY A 22 -13.53 1.10 34.60
N ILE A 23 -12.62 0.13 34.74
CA ILE A 23 -12.87 -1.29 34.39
C ILE A 23 -14.00 -1.85 35.26
N ALA A 24 -13.96 -1.60 36.57
CA ALA A 24 -15.03 -2.05 37.48
C ALA A 24 -16.40 -1.44 37.11
N HIS A 25 -16.45 -0.15 36.75
CA HIS A 25 -17.69 0.48 36.29
C HIS A 25 -18.15 0.00 34.91
N LEU A 26 -17.24 -0.38 34.02
CA LEU A 26 -17.61 -0.96 32.72
C LEU A 26 -18.24 -2.35 32.89
N HIS A 27 -17.75 -3.17 33.83
CA HIS A 27 -18.40 -4.45 34.20
C HIS A 27 -19.82 -4.24 34.72
N ARG A 28 -20.01 -3.25 35.61
CA ARG A 28 -21.36 -2.88 36.09
C ARG A 28 -22.24 -2.40 34.95
N TYR A 29 -21.70 -1.58 34.05
CA TYR A 29 -22.46 -1.07 32.89
C TYR A 29 -22.91 -2.21 31.99
N ARG A 30 -22.04 -3.19 31.73
CA ARG A 30 -22.38 -4.39 30.96
C ARG A 30 -23.41 -5.27 31.69
N ALA A 31 -23.31 -5.42 33.00
CA ALA A 31 -24.29 -6.18 33.79
C ALA A 31 -25.70 -5.57 33.72
N VAL A 32 -25.80 -4.24 33.72
CA VAL A 32 -27.09 -3.51 33.67
C VAL A 32 -27.64 -3.40 32.25
N HIS A 33 -26.78 -3.08 31.28
CA HIS A 33 -27.19 -2.71 29.92
C HIS A 33 -26.92 -3.81 28.88
N GLY A 34 -26.31 -4.93 29.28
CA GLY A 34 -25.96 -6.04 28.41
C GLY A 34 -24.84 -5.74 27.41
N THR A 35 -24.19 -4.57 27.50
CA THR A 35 -23.15 -4.15 26.56
C THR A 35 -22.08 -3.28 27.21
N SER A 36 -20.84 -3.35 26.70
CA SER A 36 -19.69 -2.52 27.04
C SER A 36 -19.62 -1.23 26.19
N SER A 37 -20.78 -0.79 25.68
CA SER A 37 -20.92 0.25 24.66
C SER A 37 -21.71 1.49 25.13
N PRO A 38 -21.24 2.21 26.17
CA PRO A 38 -21.94 3.38 26.65
C PRO A 38 -21.97 4.52 25.63
N ARG A 39 -23.08 5.27 25.59
CA ARG A 39 -23.13 6.56 24.89
C ARG A 39 -22.28 7.56 25.65
N GLN A 40 -21.78 8.58 24.97
CA GLN A 40 -20.84 9.55 25.56
C GLN A 40 -21.34 10.21 26.86
N ARG A 41 -22.66 10.40 27.00
CA ARG A 41 -23.29 11.01 28.18
C ARG A 41 -23.70 10.03 29.28
N ASP A 42 -23.48 8.74 29.09
CA ASP A 42 -23.94 7.73 30.05
C ASP A 42 -23.07 7.77 31.31
N VAL A 43 -23.76 7.65 32.44
CA VAL A 43 -23.20 7.62 33.80
C VAL A 43 -23.72 6.37 34.48
N ILE A 44 -22.87 5.67 35.22
CA ILE A 44 -23.28 4.54 36.07
C ILE A 44 -22.66 4.68 37.45
N ASP A 45 -23.48 4.55 38.49
CA ASP A 45 -23.05 4.73 39.89
C ASP A 45 -22.30 6.05 40.14
N GLY A 46 -22.72 7.13 39.46
CA GLY A 46 -22.06 8.43 39.52
C GLY A 46 -20.76 8.56 38.70
N PHE A 47 -20.27 7.47 38.10
CA PHE A 47 -19.07 7.46 37.26
C PHE A 47 -19.41 7.77 35.78
N PRO A 48 -18.73 8.74 35.13
CA PRO A 48 -18.99 9.13 33.75
C PRO A 48 -18.42 8.11 32.75
N ILE A 49 -19.01 6.92 32.71
CA ILE A 49 -18.53 5.76 31.97
C ILE A 49 -18.49 6.00 30.45
N GLY A 50 -19.44 6.78 29.92
CA GLY A 50 -19.45 7.18 28.52
C GLY A 50 -18.20 7.97 28.11
N THR A 51 -17.81 8.94 28.93
CA THR A 51 -16.60 9.75 28.74
C THR A 51 -15.34 8.90 28.91
N TRP A 52 -15.27 8.08 29.96
CA TRP A 52 -14.11 7.22 30.22
C TRP A 52 -13.82 6.28 29.05
N VAL A 53 -14.85 5.58 28.55
CA VAL A 53 -14.75 4.69 27.38
C VAL A 53 -14.32 5.47 26.13
N ALA A 54 -14.85 6.68 25.91
CA ALA A 54 -14.45 7.52 24.77
C ALA A 54 -12.96 7.91 24.83
N THR A 55 -12.44 8.24 26.01
CA THR A 55 -11.04 8.57 26.23
C THR A 55 -10.11 7.37 25.95
N ARG A 56 -10.46 6.17 26.45
CA ARG A 56 -9.69 4.95 26.15
C ARG A 56 -9.59 4.69 24.65
N ARG A 57 -10.70 4.86 23.92
CA ARG A 57 -10.72 4.75 22.46
C ARG A 57 -9.92 5.84 21.75
N ALA A 58 -9.79 7.03 22.33
CA ALA A 58 -8.95 8.09 21.77
C ALA A 58 -7.45 7.78 21.97
N GLU A 59 -7.06 7.35 23.16
CA GLU A 59 -5.68 6.94 23.49
C GLU A 59 -5.20 5.76 22.65
N TYR A 60 -6.06 4.77 22.43
CA TYR A 60 -5.76 3.65 21.55
C TYR A 60 -5.50 4.13 20.11
N ARG A 61 -6.35 5.03 19.59
CA ARG A 61 -6.19 5.58 18.22
C ARG A 61 -4.97 6.48 18.05
N SER A 62 -4.53 7.18 19.10
CA SER A 62 -3.33 8.02 19.06
C SER A 62 -2.03 7.27 19.38
N GLY A 63 -2.11 5.96 19.67
CA GLY A 63 -0.96 5.14 20.05
C GLY A 63 -0.40 5.46 21.44
N GLN A 64 -1.14 6.19 22.27
CA GLN A 64 -0.74 6.60 23.62
C GLN A 64 -1.22 5.62 24.70
N MET A 65 -1.99 4.59 24.34
CA MET A 65 -2.48 3.58 25.28
C MET A 65 -1.37 2.58 25.66
N PRO A 66 -1.13 2.34 26.96
CA PRO A 66 -0.28 1.25 27.40
C PRO A 66 -0.76 -0.11 26.86
N PRO A 67 0.12 -0.96 26.30
CA PRO A 67 -0.28 -2.25 25.70
C PRO A 67 -1.06 -3.17 26.65
N GLY A 68 -0.72 -3.17 27.95
CA GLY A 68 -1.42 -3.96 28.96
C GLY A 68 -2.89 -3.56 29.13
N HIS A 69 -3.22 -2.27 28.98
CA HIS A 69 -4.59 -1.78 29.09
C HIS A 69 -5.44 -2.19 27.88
N ALA A 70 -4.87 -2.12 26.67
CA ALA A 70 -5.55 -2.58 25.47
C ALA A 70 -5.92 -4.07 25.56
N HIS A 71 -4.94 -4.90 25.94
CA HIS A 71 -5.14 -6.33 26.10
C HIS A 71 -6.20 -6.67 27.16
N GLN A 72 -6.21 -5.95 28.28
CA GLN A 72 -7.19 -6.16 29.35
C GLN A 72 -8.62 -5.85 28.91
N LEU A 73 -8.83 -4.73 28.20
CA LEU A 73 -10.17 -4.36 27.70
C LEU A 73 -10.69 -5.36 26.67
N GLU A 74 -9.82 -5.88 25.80
CA GLU A 74 -10.17 -6.91 24.81
C GLU A 74 -10.46 -8.27 25.47
N ALA A 75 -9.73 -8.63 26.52
CA ALA A 75 -9.90 -9.88 27.22
C ALA A 75 -11.15 -9.89 28.13
N GLU A 76 -11.44 -8.80 28.84
CA GLU A 76 -12.51 -8.75 29.84
C GLU A 76 -13.90 -8.43 29.25
N PHE A 77 -13.96 -7.81 28.08
CA PHE A 77 -15.20 -7.32 27.46
C PHE A 77 -15.33 -7.86 26.02
N PRO A 78 -15.95 -9.04 25.81
CA PRO A 78 -16.05 -9.68 24.50
C PRO A 78 -16.79 -8.87 23.42
N ASP A 79 -17.66 -7.93 23.83
CA ASP A 79 -18.37 -7.01 22.94
C ASP A 79 -17.66 -5.65 22.78
N TRP A 80 -16.45 -5.51 23.33
CA TRP A 80 -15.67 -4.29 23.27
C TRP A 80 -15.28 -3.95 21.85
N GLN A 81 -15.55 -2.70 21.48
CA GLN A 81 -15.19 -2.15 20.19
C GLN A 81 -14.40 -0.88 20.43
N TRP A 82 -13.24 -0.77 19.79
CA TRP A 82 -12.45 0.46 19.81
C TRP A 82 -13.11 1.62 19.05
N THR A 83 -14.14 1.34 18.23
CA THR A 83 -14.82 2.35 17.39
C THR A 83 -16.35 2.18 17.42
N LEU A 84 -17.07 2.95 18.25
CA LEU A 84 -18.54 2.81 18.37
C LEU A 84 -19.43 3.81 17.62
N ARG A 85 -18.91 4.93 17.12
CA ARG A 85 -19.73 5.88 16.30
C ARG A 85 -18.94 6.97 15.58
N ALA A 86 -17.62 6.87 15.53
CA ALA A 86 -16.92 7.46 14.40
C ALA A 86 -17.27 6.61 13.18
N ARG A 87 -17.48 7.22 12.00
CA ARG A 87 -17.39 6.45 10.75
C ARG A 87 -16.04 5.75 10.83
N ALA A 88 -16.05 4.43 11.03
CA ALA A 88 -14.82 3.67 11.07
C ALA A 88 -14.04 4.07 9.81
N PRO A 89 -12.82 4.60 9.97
CA PRO A 89 -11.97 4.91 8.84
C PRO A 89 -11.98 3.72 7.89
N PHE A 90 -11.91 4.00 6.58
CA PHE A 90 -12.09 2.96 5.57
C PHE A 90 -11.22 1.71 5.82
N HIS A 91 -9.97 1.90 6.30
CA HIS A 91 -9.06 0.81 6.67
C HIS A 91 -9.59 -0.08 7.80
N VAL A 92 -10.23 0.47 8.84
CA VAL A 92 -10.81 -0.33 9.93
C VAL A 92 -11.88 -1.28 9.39
N GLY A 93 -12.74 -0.81 8.49
CA GLY A 93 -13.73 -1.67 7.84
C GLY A 93 -13.13 -2.72 6.90
N LEU A 94 -11.99 -2.42 6.26
CA LEU A 94 -11.22 -3.39 5.48
C LEU A 94 -10.61 -4.48 6.37
N ASP A 95 -10.02 -4.11 7.51
CA ASP A 95 -9.44 -5.08 8.45
C ASP A 95 -10.50 -6.06 8.96
N HIS A 96 -11.70 -5.56 9.27
CA HIS A 96 -12.83 -6.42 9.62
C HIS A 96 -13.33 -7.26 8.43
N LEU A 97 -13.26 -6.76 7.20
CA LEU A 97 -13.60 -7.56 6.01
C LEU A 97 -12.58 -8.68 5.77
N HIS A 98 -11.29 -8.44 6.00
CA HIS A 98 -10.22 -9.47 5.99
C HIS A 98 -10.50 -10.57 7.00
N ARG A 99 -10.86 -10.19 8.23
CA ARG A 99 -11.22 -11.18 9.26
C ARG A 99 -12.49 -11.94 8.91
N TYR A 100 -13.50 -11.26 8.36
CA TYR A 100 -14.70 -11.92 7.88
C TYR A 100 -14.40 -12.94 6.77
N VAL A 101 -13.53 -12.60 5.81
CA VAL A 101 -13.08 -13.50 4.72
C VAL A 101 -12.27 -14.67 5.27
N ALA A 102 -11.38 -14.42 6.25
CA ALA A 102 -10.62 -15.49 6.88
C ALA A 102 -11.53 -16.51 7.58
N THR A 103 -12.63 -16.06 8.20
CA THR A 103 -13.58 -16.93 8.91
C THR A 103 -14.60 -17.59 7.98
N HIS A 104 -15.09 -16.89 6.94
CA HIS A 104 -16.23 -17.34 6.12
C HIS A 104 -15.86 -17.64 4.66
N GLY A 105 -14.60 -17.44 4.27
CA GLY A 105 -14.10 -17.67 2.91
C GLY A 105 -14.60 -16.69 1.86
N THR A 106 -15.33 -15.64 2.23
CA THR A 106 -15.93 -14.68 1.28
C THR A 106 -15.96 -13.25 1.80
N SER A 107 -15.81 -12.28 0.89
CA SER A 107 -15.97 -10.85 1.15
C SER A 107 -17.40 -10.34 0.93
N SER A 108 -18.37 -11.25 0.82
CA SER A 108 -19.79 -10.91 0.64
C SER A 108 -20.62 -11.22 1.90
N PRO A 109 -20.45 -10.44 2.99
CA PRO A 109 -21.22 -10.63 4.22
C PRO A 109 -22.72 -10.36 4.01
N PRO A 110 -23.62 -11.17 4.61
CA PRO A 110 -25.04 -10.83 4.76
C PRO A 110 -25.21 -9.46 5.42
N ARG A 111 -26.28 -8.73 5.12
CA ARG A 111 -26.48 -7.33 5.58
C ARG A 111 -26.39 -7.17 7.11
N HIS A 112 -26.81 -8.18 7.86
CA HIS A 112 -26.81 -8.18 9.33
C HIS A 112 -25.57 -8.84 9.95
N ALA A 113 -24.61 -9.28 9.14
CA ALA A 113 -23.42 -9.95 9.65
C ALA A 113 -22.52 -9.01 10.45
N THR A 114 -21.98 -9.57 11.53
CA THR A 114 -21.01 -8.94 12.43
C THR A 114 -19.75 -9.80 12.54
N ILE A 115 -18.59 -9.17 12.69
CA ILE A 115 -17.30 -9.83 12.97
C ILE A 115 -16.58 -9.00 14.03
N ASP A 116 -16.19 -9.61 15.15
CA ASP A 116 -15.59 -8.92 16.32
C ASP A 116 -16.45 -7.72 16.79
N GLY A 117 -17.78 -7.90 16.82
CA GLY A 117 -18.75 -6.85 17.13
C GLY A 117 -18.93 -5.76 16.05
N PHE A 118 -18.07 -5.70 15.03
CA PHE A 118 -18.18 -4.72 13.94
C PHE A 118 -19.28 -5.11 12.94
N PRO A 119 -20.19 -4.19 12.54
CA PRO A 119 -21.30 -4.47 11.63
C PRO A 119 -20.84 -4.54 10.16
N ILE A 120 -20.06 -5.57 9.82
CA ILE A 120 -19.39 -5.72 8.52
C ILE A 120 -20.36 -5.83 7.35
N GLY A 121 -21.52 -6.47 7.55
CA GLY A 121 -22.59 -6.53 6.56
C GLY A 121 -23.14 -5.17 6.15
N ALA A 122 -23.41 -4.31 7.14
CA ALA A 122 -23.89 -2.95 6.92
C ALA A 122 -22.79 -2.07 6.30
N TRP A 123 -21.54 -2.23 6.73
CA TRP A 123 -20.40 -1.54 6.16
C TRP A 123 -20.21 -1.86 4.67
N ALA A 124 -20.24 -3.14 4.29
CA ALA A 124 -20.09 -3.58 2.91
C ALA A 124 -21.25 -3.09 2.01
N ALA A 125 -22.49 -3.17 2.49
CA ALA A 125 -23.67 -2.66 1.78
C ALA A 125 -23.59 -1.15 1.52
N LYS A 126 -23.02 -0.39 2.46
CA LYS A 126 -22.80 1.04 2.31
C LYS A 126 -21.76 1.36 1.23
N ARG A 127 -20.64 0.62 1.16
CA ARG A 127 -19.64 0.77 0.08
C ARG A 127 -20.24 0.53 -1.29
N ARG A 128 -21.04 -0.52 -1.44
CA ARG A 128 -21.77 -0.82 -2.68
C ARG A 128 -22.75 0.30 -3.07
N THR A 129 -23.36 0.96 -2.09
CA THR A 129 -24.24 2.11 -2.33
C THR A 129 -23.47 3.36 -2.75
N GLU A 130 -22.36 3.67 -2.07
CA GLU A 130 -21.49 4.80 -2.42
C GLU A 130 -20.85 4.63 -3.81
N TYR A 131 -20.47 3.40 -4.18
CA TYR A 131 -20.00 3.07 -5.53
C TYR A 131 -21.05 3.34 -6.60
N ARG A 132 -22.28 2.82 -6.44
CA ARG A 132 -23.39 3.02 -7.40
C ARG A 132 -23.80 4.48 -7.55
N GLN A 133 -23.54 5.31 -6.54
CA GLN A 133 -23.84 6.74 -6.57
C GLN A 133 -22.63 7.58 -7.01
N HIS A 134 -21.53 6.95 -7.43
CA HIS A 134 -20.27 7.63 -7.80
C HIS A 134 -19.66 8.50 -6.69
N ARG A 135 -19.94 8.16 -5.41
CA ARG A 135 -19.46 8.88 -4.23
C ARG A 135 -18.31 8.16 -3.50
N LEU A 136 -17.97 6.94 -3.93
CA LEU A 136 -16.82 6.22 -3.42
C LEU A 136 -15.60 6.60 -4.26
N SER A 137 -14.51 7.05 -3.62
CA SER A 137 -13.33 7.48 -4.37
C SER A 137 -12.73 6.32 -5.17
N PRO A 138 -12.17 6.57 -6.37
CA PRO A 138 -11.54 5.54 -7.20
C PRO A 138 -10.52 4.67 -6.43
N LYS A 139 -9.77 5.29 -5.52
CA LYS A 139 -8.83 4.62 -4.60
C LYS A 139 -9.49 3.59 -3.67
N ARG A 140 -10.66 3.90 -3.10
CA ARG A 140 -11.40 2.98 -2.21
C ARG A 140 -12.07 1.85 -2.97
N ILE A 141 -12.52 2.15 -4.19
CA ILE A 141 -13.02 1.13 -5.14
C ILE A 141 -11.89 0.14 -5.41
N THR A 142 -10.75 0.68 -5.83
CA THR A 142 -9.54 -0.06 -6.12
C THR A 142 -9.06 -0.92 -4.96
N GLN A 143 -9.07 -0.38 -3.75
CA GLN A 143 -8.60 -1.09 -2.56
C GLN A 143 -9.49 -2.29 -2.21
N LEU A 144 -10.82 -2.15 -2.29
CA LEU A 144 -11.75 -3.26 -2.06
C LEU A 144 -11.60 -4.36 -3.12
N GLU A 145 -11.31 -4.00 -4.38
CA GLU A 145 -11.10 -4.95 -5.47
C GLU A 145 -9.75 -5.70 -5.36
N ILE A 146 -8.70 -5.04 -4.88
CA ILE A 146 -7.38 -5.66 -4.65
C ILE A 146 -7.43 -6.62 -3.47
N GLU A 147 -7.93 -6.13 -2.34
CA GLU A 147 -7.83 -6.83 -1.06
C GLU A 147 -8.83 -7.98 -0.96
N PHE A 148 -9.92 -7.93 -1.73
CA PHE A 148 -10.98 -8.93 -1.73
C PHE A 148 -11.29 -9.39 -3.15
N PRO A 149 -10.57 -10.42 -3.65
CA PRO A 149 -10.69 -10.85 -5.04
C PRO A 149 -12.09 -11.37 -5.42
N ASP A 150 -12.94 -11.75 -4.45
CA ASP A 150 -14.34 -12.16 -4.66
C ASP A 150 -15.35 -11.01 -4.45
N TRP A 151 -14.87 -9.78 -4.21
CA TRP A 151 -15.72 -8.61 -3.97
C TRP A 151 -16.54 -8.26 -5.20
N LYS A 152 -17.86 -8.18 -5.01
CA LYS A 152 -18.81 -7.76 -6.04
C LYS A 152 -19.53 -6.47 -5.62
N TRP A 153 -19.50 -5.47 -6.50
CA TRP A 153 -20.24 -4.22 -6.31
C TRP A 153 -21.75 -4.39 -6.47
N ASN A 154 -22.16 -5.30 -7.36
CA ASN A 154 -23.55 -5.70 -7.58
C ASN A 154 -23.74 -7.17 -7.18
N VAL A 155 -24.33 -7.38 -6.00
CA VAL A 155 -24.70 -8.71 -5.51
C VAL A 155 -26.09 -9.05 -6.01
N ARG A 156 -26.21 -9.31 -7.32
CA ARG A 156 -27.32 -10.08 -7.89
C ARG A 156 -26.72 -11.31 -8.54
N SER A 157 -26.97 -12.45 -7.88
CA SER A 157 -26.91 -13.86 -8.29
C SER A 157 -25.82 -14.30 -9.27
N GLN A 158 -24.98 -15.27 -8.86
CA GLN A 158 -24.98 -16.64 -9.43
C GLN A 158 -23.81 -17.49 -8.90
N HIS A 159 -24.19 -18.69 -8.43
CA HIS A 159 -23.40 -19.93 -8.38
C HIS A 159 -23.04 -20.38 -9.81
N ILE A 160 -21.90 -21.07 -10.01
CA ILE A 160 -21.69 -22.27 -10.86
C ILE A 160 -20.21 -22.74 -10.75
N ALA A 161 -20.00 -24.06 -10.77
CA ALA A 161 -18.75 -24.82 -10.58
C ALA A 161 -17.89 -24.94 -11.89
N PRO A 162 -16.61 -25.42 -11.83
CA PRO A 162 -15.67 -25.30 -12.94
C PRO A 162 -15.63 -26.52 -13.88
N ALA A 163 -15.21 -26.30 -15.14
CA ALA A 163 -14.88 -27.34 -16.10
C ALA A 163 -13.44 -27.20 -16.64
N THR A 164 -12.83 -28.35 -16.86
CA THR A 164 -11.41 -28.68 -17.12
C THR A 164 -10.99 -28.43 -18.58
N VAL A 165 -9.72 -28.04 -18.82
CA VAL A 165 -9.12 -28.02 -20.18
C VAL A 165 -7.74 -28.70 -20.18
N GLN A 166 -7.59 -29.62 -21.15
CA GLN A 166 -6.39 -30.41 -21.45
C GLN A 166 -5.34 -29.60 -22.24
N ARG A 167 -4.05 -29.89 -21.99
CA ARG A 167 -2.89 -29.34 -22.72
C ARG A 167 -2.57 -30.20 -23.95
N ARG A 168 -2.15 -29.56 -25.06
CA ARG A 168 -1.33 -30.18 -26.10
C ARG A 168 -0.13 -29.31 -26.45
N SER A 169 1.00 -29.99 -26.63
CA SER A 169 2.34 -29.49 -26.89
C SER A 169 2.58 -29.33 -28.40
N VAL A 170 3.38 -28.33 -28.80
CA VAL A 170 3.96 -28.25 -30.16
C VAL A 170 5.42 -27.80 -30.07
N THR A 171 6.25 -28.45 -30.89
CA THR A 171 7.72 -28.36 -31.04
C THR A 171 8.15 -27.34 -32.10
N ASN A 172 9.36 -26.75 -31.93
CA ASN A 172 10.04 -25.81 -32.85
C ASN A 172 10.81 -26.52 -33.99
N PRO A 173 11.18 -25.77 -35.06
CA PRO A 173 12.62 -25.51 -35.27
C PRO A 173 13.05 -24.11 -35.80
N VAL A 174 14.33 -23.80 -35.46
CA VAL A 174 15.46 -22.93 -35.94
C VAL A 174 15.38 -22.31 -37.38
N THR A 175 16.05 -21.22 -37.85
CA THR A 175 17.25 -20.38 -37.51
C THR A 175 17.24 -19.09 -38.36
N GLY A 176 17.93 -18.00 -37.96
CA GLY A 176 18.32 -16.89 -38.86
C GLY A 176 18.78 -15.59 -38.15
N THR A 177 20.08 -15.28 -38.21
CA THR A 177 20.74 -14.18 -37.47
C THR A 177 20.62 -12.82 -38.19
N VAL A 178 19.65 -12.02 -37.74
CA VAL A 178 19.73 -10.53 -37.69
C VAL A 178 20.18 -10.20 -36.26
N ALA A 179 20.82 -9.05 -35.99
CA ALA A 179 21.10 -8.62 -34.61
C ALA A 179 19.89 -8.95 -33.73
N ALA A 180 20.04 -9.93 -32.85
CA ALA A 180 18.91 -10.76 -32.43
C ALA A 180 17.96 -9.87 -31.63
N MET A 181 16.88 -9.43 -32.28
CA MET A 181 15.71 -8.87 -31.60
C MET A 181 15.42 -9.84 -30.46
N ALA A 182 15.36 -9.34 -29.22
CA ALA A 182 15.21 -10.22 -28.06
C ALA A 182 13.93 -11.08 -28.14
N TYR A 183 13.00 -10.71 -29.04
CA TYR A 183 11.76 -11.39 -29.37
C TYR A 183 11.62 -11.63 -30.89
N THR A 184 10.83 -12.63 -31.26
CA THR A 184 10.49 -12.91 -32.67
C THR A 184 9.36 -12.01 -33.18
N THR A 185 9.24 -11.87 -34.51
CA THR A 185 8.12 -11.15 -35.15
C THR A 185 6.76 -11.71 -34.72
N GLU A 186 6.65 -13.03 -34.56
CA GLU A 186 5.42 -13.68 -34.10
C GLU A 186 5.11 -13.34 -32.64
N GLN A 187 6.11 -13.32 -31.75
CA GLN A 187 5.91 -12.89 -30.36
C GLN A 187 5.42 -11.45 -30.29
N ARG A 188 6.00 -10.53 -31.07
CA ARG A 188 5.53 -9.14 -31.16
C ARG A 188 4.08 -9.06 -31.64
N ARG A 189 3.72 -9.77 -32.71
CA ARG A 189 2.35 -9.81 -33.24
C ARG A 189 1.33 -10.32 -32.23
N ILE A 190 1.66 -11.38 -31.49
CA ILE A 190 0.81 -11.93 -30.43
C ILE A 190 0.61 -10.87 -29.33
N LEU A 191 1.69 -10.23 -28.87
CA LEU A 191 1.59 -9.24 -27.80
C LEU A 191 0.81 -7.99 -28.23
N VAL A 192 1.03 -7.50 -29.46
CA VAL A 192 0.23 -6.41 -30.05
C VAL A 192 -1.26 -6.72 -30.05
N THR A 193 -1.61 -7.95 -30.42
CA THR A 193 -3.01 -8.41 -30.39
C THR A 193 -3.55 -8.44 -28.96
N ALA A 194 -2.78 -8.92 -27.99
CA ALA A 194 -3.16 -8.94 -26.58
C ALA A 194 -3.32 -7.52 -25.98
N CYS A 195 -2.56 -6.55 -26.49
CA CYS A 195 -2.59 -5.15 -26.06
C CYS A 195 -3.64 -4.28 -26.76
N ALA A 196 -4.21 -4.74 -27.89
CA ALA A 196 -5.18 -3.97 -28.67
C ALA A 196 -6.38 -3.42 -27.86
N PRO A 197 -6.93 -4.15 -26.85
CA PRO A 197 -8.01 -3.63 -26.02
C PRO A 197 -7.64 -2.43 -25.14
N PHE A 198 -6.35 -2.11 -25.00
CA PHE A 198 -5.86 -1.01 -24.15
C PHE A 198 -5.74 0.34 -24.86
N ARG A 199 -6.00 0.39 -26.18
CA ARG A 199 -5.90 1.62 -26.96
C ARG A 199 -6.71 2.77 -26.34
N GLY A 200 -6.07 3.93 -26.25
CA GLY A 200 -6.67 5.15 -25.71
C GLY A 200 -6.71 5.25 -24.19
N LEU A 201 -6.26 4.21 -23.46
CA LEU A 201 -6.01 4.34 -22.02
C LEU A 201 -4.77 5.23 -21.80
N GLN A 202 -4.78 5.98 -20.70
CA GLN A 202 -3.75 6.94 -20.36
C GLN A 202 -3.23 6.69 -18.95
N ALA A 203 -1.92 6.78 -18.78
CA ALA A 203 -1.27 6.73 -17.50
C ALA A 203 -1.47 8.06 -16.73
N PRO A 204 -1.41 8.03 -15.38
CA PRO A 204 -1.27 9.25 -14.60
C PRO A 204 0.01 10.02 -14.98
N SER A 205 -0.03 11.34 -14.92
CA SER A 205 1.04 12.24 -15.36
C SER A 205 2.33 12.21 -14.52
N GLY A 206 2.34 11.52 -13.37
CA GLY A 206 3.51 11.52 -12.47
C GLY A 206 3.78 12.87 -11.82
N TYR A 207 5.05 13.24 -11.70
CA TYR A 207 5.56 14.50 -11.16
C TYR A 207 6.50 15.15 -12.19
N PRO A 208 5.97 15.75 -13.26
CA PRO A 208 6.79 16.20 -14.38
C PRO A 208 7.84 17.24 -13.98
N ASP A 209 7.62 18.01 -12.91
CA ASP A 209 8.53 19.09 -12.51
C ASP A 209 9.21 18.84 -11.16
N GLY A 210 8.81 17.77 -10.44
CA GLY A 210 9.27 17.49 -9.08
C GLY A 210 10.15 16.24 -9.02
N LEU A 211 11.44 16.37 -9.35
CA LEU A 211 12.38 15.24 -9.34
C LEU A 211 12.53 14.62 -7.93
N ALA A 212 12.45 15.42 -6.87
CA ALA A 212 12.43 14.93 -5.50
C ALA A 212 11.30 13.91 -5.27
N LEU A 213 10.09 14.24 -5.76
CA LEU A 213 8.91 13.38 -5.64
C LEU A 213 9.08 12.09 -6.47
N CYS A 214 9.68 12.18 -7.65
CA CYS A 214 10.02 11.02 -8.48
C CYS A 214 10.94 10.05 -7.73
N VAL A 215 12.00 10.55 -7.08
CA VAL A 215 12.94 9.71 -6.32
C VAL A 215 12.24 9.06 -5.12
N ILE A 216 11.50 9.86 -4.35
CA ILE A 216 10.77 9.37 -3.17
C ILE A 216 9.77 8.27 -3.57
N ASP A 217 8.88 8.54 -4.52
CA ASP A 217 7.81 7.63 -4.92
C ASP A 217 8.41 6.34 -5.53
N SER A 218 9.38 6.48 -6.43
CA SER A 218 9.97 5.32 -7.12
C SER A 218 10.60 4.31 -6.15
N VAL A 219 11.43 4.77 -5.21
CA VAL A 219 12.08 3.92 -4.19
C VAL A 219 11.06 3.39 -3.17
N GLN A 220 10.07 4.22 -2.79
CA GLN A 220 9.03 3.79 -1.86
C GLN A 220 8.07 2.76 -2.46
N SER A 221 7.87 2.73 -3.77
CA SER A 221 6.89 1.87 -4.44
C SER A 221 7.24 0.37 -4.53
N THR A 222 8.34 -0.08 -3.90
CA THR A 222 8.75 -1.49 -3.89
C THR A 222 8.25 -2.25 -2.66
N GLY A 223 7.49 -3.34 -2.83
CA GLY A 223 7.19 -4.29 -1.74
C GLY A 223 6.33 -3.74 -0.59
N VAL A 224 5.61 -2.64 -0.80
CA VAL A 224 4.74 -2.00 0.20
C VAL A 224 3.43 -1.56 -0.46
N SER A 225 2.40 -1.26 0.33
CA SER A 225 1.16 -0.70 -0.22
C SER A 225 1.39 0.72 -0.73
N TYR A 226 0.77 1.09 -1.85
CA TYR A 226 0.90 2.43 -2.41
C TYR A 226 0.39 3.53 -1.46
N SER A 227 -0.55 3.21 -0.57
CA SER A 227 -0.97 4.14 0.51
C SER A 227 0.18 4.53 1.46
N SER A 228 1.14 3.63 1.67
CA SER A 228 2.35 3.95 2.44
C SER A 228 3.20 5.00 1.71
N VAL A 229 3.32 4.87 0.38
CA VAL A 229 4.05 5.78 -0.50
C VAL A 229 3.41 7.16 -0.51
N GLU A 230 2.10 7.24 -0.77
CA GLU A 230 1.36 8.51 -0.80
C GLU A 230 1.46 9.27 0.52
N ASN A 231 1.47 8.56 1.66
CA ASN A 231 1.66 9.19 2.96
C ASN A 231 3.05 9.82 3.10
N VAL A 232 4.10 9.18 2.59
CA VAL A 232 5.47 9.73 2.61
C VAL A 232 5.56 10.96 1.69
N VAL A 233 5.03 10.86 0.47
CA VAL A 233 4.95 11.99 -0.49
C VAL A 233 4.17 13.16 0.10
N ALA A 234 3.02 12.90 0.73
CA ALA A 234 2.21 13.94 1.37
C ALA A 234 2.93 14.61 2.55
N ARG A 235 3.69 13.84 3.34
CA ARG A 235 4.51 14.41 4.42
C ARG A 235 5.68 15.22 3.91
N TYR A 236 6.33 14.79 2.82
CA TYR A 236 7.39 15.57 2.18
C TYR A 236 6.84 16.92 1.70
N ARG A 237 5.72 16.90 0.94
CA ARG A 237 5.04 18.11 0.51
C ARG A 237 4.64 19.02 1.68
N SER A 238 4.11 18.44 2.76
CA SER A 238 3.72 19.20 3.94
C SER A 238 4.92 19.81 4.67
N TYR A 239 6.04 19.09 4.71
CA TYR A 239 7.28 19.56 5.31
C TYR A 239 7.85 20.76 4.55
N ARG A 240 7.96 20.68 3.23
CA ARG A 240 8.48 21.75 2.36
C ARG A 240 7.59 22.98 2.37
N ARG A 241 6.27 22.82 2.25
CA ARG A 241 5.32 23.94 2.33
C ARG A 241 5.35 24.66 3.69
N ALA A 242 5.66 23.95 4.78
CA ALA A 242 5.81 24.57 6.09
C ALA A 242 7.05 25.49 6.19
N HIS A 243 8.02 25.34 5.29
CA HIS A 243 9.20 26.20 5.17
C HIS A 243 9.05 27.28 4.09
N GLY A 244 7.89 27.35 3.41
CA GLY A 244 7.62 28.35 2.37
C GLY A 244 8.01 27.93 0.96
N ASP A 245 8.46 26.68 0.78
CA ASP A 245 8.91 26.15 -0.52
C ASP A 245 7.78 25.50 -1.33
N ASP A 246 8.01 25.32 -2.64
CA ASP A 246 7.12 24.57 -3.53
C ASP A 246 7.63 23.13 -3.78
N PRO A 247 7.06 22.12 -3.09
CA PRO A 247 7.53 20.74 -3.23
C PRO A 247 7.24 20.09 -4.58
N ASP A 248 6.37 20.68 -5.39
CA ASP A 248 6.02 20.14 -6.70
C ASP A 248 7.04 20.51 -7.79
N THR A 249 8.00 21.39 -7.45
CA THR A 249 9.16 21.77 -8.29
C THR A 249 10.50 21.35 -7.68
N ASP A 250 10.50 20.70 -6.52
CA ASP A 250 11.74 20.34 -5.80
C ASP A 250 12.60 19.36 -6.62
N GLY A 251 13.89 19.66 -6.69
CA GLY A 251 14.92 18.85 -7.32
C GLY A 251 15.71 17.98 -6.34
N VAL A 252 16.82 17.44 -6.81
CA VAL A 252 17.78 16.69 -5.99
C VAL A 252 18.40 17.54 -4.88
N PRO A 253 18.81 18.81 -5.11
CA PRO A 253 19.37 19.65 -4.04
C PRO A 253 18.38 19.83 -2.87
N GLU A 254 17.13 20.14 -3.17
CA GLU A 254 16.07 20.33 -2.19
C GLU A 254 15.79 19.04 -1.40
N LEU A 255 15.75 17.90 -2.08
CA LEU A 255 15.59 16.60 -1.44
C LEU A 255 16.75 16.32 -0.47
N LEU A 256 18.00 16.50 -0.91
CA LEU A 256 19.19 16.25 -0.08
C LEU A 256 19.23 17.18 1.13
N ALA A 257 18.89 18.46 0.97
CA ALA A 257 18.80 19.41 2.08
C ALA A 257 17.86 18.92 3.19
N THR A 258 16.71 18.30 2.85
CA THR A 258 15.80 17.75 3.88
C THR A 258 16.42 16.61 4.70
N PHE A 259 17.40 15.88 4.18
CA PHE A 259 18.11 14.87 4.97
C PHE A 259 19.09 15.50 5.94
N ASP A 260 19.78 16.56 5.53
CA ASP A 260 20.73 17.28 6.38
C ASP A 260 19.99 17.99 7.54
N GLU A 261 18.86 18.64 7.25
CA GLU A 261 18.00 19.29 8.24
C GLU A 261 17.43 18.33 9.28
N LEU A 262 17.10 17.11 8.87
CA LEU A 262 16.42 16.12 9.71
C LEU A 262 17.37 15.13 10.38
N GLY A 263 18.68 15.36 10.34
CA GLY A 263 19.64 14.49 11.00
C GLY A 263 19.70 13.10 10.36
N ASP A 264 19.95 13.06 9.05
CA ASP A 264 20.23 11.85 8.26
C ASP A 264 19.00 10.93 8.02
N PRO A 265 19.14 9.80 7.29
CA PRO A 265 18.02 8.92 6.95
C PRO A 265 17.16 8.43 8.12
N GLY A 266 17.71 8.38 9.33
CA GLY A 266 16.99 8.01 10.53
C GLY A 266 15.93 9.05 10.93
N GLY A 267 16.31 10.33 11.04
CA GLY A 267 15.36 11.37 11.38
C GLY A 267 14.42 11.72 10.22
N TRP A 268 14.89 11.63 8.97
CA TRP A 268 14.01 11.73 7.80
C TRP A 268 12.92 10.64 7.80
N ALA A 269 13.26 9.39 8.15
CA ALA A 269 12.29 8.30 8.28
C ALA A 269 11.23 8.56 9.36
N GLN A 270 11.60 9.20 10.47
CA GLN A 270 10.67 9.51 11.56
C GLN A 270 9.73 10.67 11.19
N LYS A 271 10.25 11.71 10.53
CA LYS A 271 9.50 12.93 10.23
C LYS A 271 8.67 12.83 8.94
N ILE A 272 9.29 12.38 7.85
CA ILE A 272 8.69 12.36 6.51
C ILE A 272 8.39 10.93 6.08
N GLY A 273 9.40 10.06 6.19
CA GLY A 273 9.35 8.69 5.73
C GLY A 273 8.55 7.73 6.61
N ASN A 274 9.08 6.53 6.73
CA ASN A 274 8.61 5.48 7.61
C ASN A 274 9.75 4.47 7.84
N ASN A 275 9.50 3.46 8.65
CA ASN A 275 10.48 2.41 8.96
C ASN A 275 10.51 1.27 7.92
N ASN A 276 9.95 1.49 6.71
CA ASN A 276 10.01 0.47 5.66
C ASN A 276 11.47 0.23 5.25
N ARG A 277 11.79 -1.03 4.98
CA ARG A 277 13.12 -1.46 4.53
C ARG A 277 13.08 -1.96 3.09
N THR A 278 14.22 -1.90 2.41
CA THR A 278 14.37 -2.42 1.04
C THR A 278 14.32 -3.95 0.96
N SER A 279 14.50 -4.63 2.09
CA SER A 279 14.38 -6.08 2.26
C SER A 279 14.07 -6.41 3.71
N THR A 280 13.29 -7.46 3.95
CA THR A 280 12.89 -7.94 5.29
C THR A 280 14.01 -8.68 6.02
N ARG A 281 15.08 -9.10 5.32
CA ARG A 281 16.18 -9.89 5.90
C ARG A 281 17.42 -9.05 6.23
N SER A 282 17.82 -8.17 5.31
CA SER A 282 19.08 -7.41 5.40
C SER A 282 19.03 -6.04 4.73
N GLY A 283 17.82 -5.50 4.47
CA GLY A 283 17.66 -4.25 3.75
C GLY A 283 17.90 -3.03 4.62
N VAL A 284 18.42 -1.95 4.03
CA VAL A 284 18.49 -0.62 4.64
C VAL A 284 17.11 0.01 4.76
N LEU A 285 16.98 1.08 5.55
CA LEU A 285 15.78 1.92 5.53
C LEU A 285 15.56 2.47 4.12
N LYS A 286 14.29 2.60 3.72
CA LYS A 286 13.96 3.21 2.43
C LYS A 286 14.36 4.69 2.38
N SER A 287 14.34 5.40 3.51
CA SER A 287 14.91 6.76 3.59
C SER A 287 16.39 6.79 3.23
N GLN A 288 17.16 5.78 3.62
CA GLN A 288 18.58 5.68 3.25
C GLN A 288 18.72 5.41 1.75
N ALA A 289 17.95 4.47 1.21
CA ALA A 289 17.96 4.22 -0.22
C ALA A 289 17.52 5.44 -1.06
N ILE A 290 16.56 6.24 -0.57
CA ILE A 290 16.14 7.50 -1.22
C ILE A 290 17.31 8.50 -1.24
N ARG A 291 17.97 8.74 -0.10
CA ARG A 291 19.12 9.65 -0.04
C ARG A 291 20.25 9.19 -0.94
N ASP A 292 20.60 7.91 -0.87
CA ASP A 292 21.70 7.35 -1.64
C ASP A 292 21.40 7.37 -3.15
N ALA A 293 20.14 7.16 -3.55
CA ALA A 293 19.70 7.32 -4.93
C ALA A 293 19.71 8.79 -5.40
N ALA A 294 19.33 9.73 -4.55
CA ALA A 294 19.44 11.16 -4.83
C ALA A 294 20.92 11.57 -5.02
N ARG A 295 21.85 11.00 -4.24
CA ARG A 295 23.31 11.25 -4.40
C ARG A 295 23.88 10.71 -5.70
N VAL A 296 23.32 9.64 -6.27
CA VAL A 296 23.70 9.17 -7.62
C VAL A 296 23.34 10.24 -8.66
N LEU A 297 22.11 10.78 -8.58
CA LEU A 297 21.67 11.84 -9.48
C LEU A 297 22.52 13.12 -9.31
N ASP A 298 22.82 13.50 -8.07
CA ASP A 298 23.69 14.64 -7.74
C ASP A 298 25.10 14.47 -8.33
N GLY A 299 25.71 13.30 -8.17
CA GLY A 299 27.02 12.97 -8.75
C GLY A 299 27.03 13.01 -10.28
N ALA A 300 25.90 12.69 -10.91
CA ALA A 300 25.67 12.82 -12.34
C ALA A 300 25.27 14.23 -12.80
N ARG A 301 25.17 15.20 -11.87
CA ARG A 301 24.72 16.59 -12.09
C ARG A 301 23.29 16.71 -12.62
N ILE A 302 22.41 15.82 -12.20
CA ILE A 302 20.97 15.88 -12.47
C ILE A 302 20.30 16.55 -11.27
N ALA A 303 20.08 17.85 -11.35
CA ALA A 303 19.44 18.62 -10.30
C ALA A 303 17.90 18.62 -10.44
N SER A 304 17.39 18.65 -11.66
CA SER A 304 15.95 18.84 -11.96
C SER A 304 15.35 17.71 -12.82
N ALA A 305 14.02 17.66 -12.88
CA ALA A 305 13.31 16.72 -13.76
C ALA A 305 13.56 17.03 -15.25
N GLU A 306 13.83 18.30 -15.58
CA GLU A 306 14.25 18.74 -16.90
C GLU A 306 15.64 18.18 -17.25
N ASP A 307 16.63 18.30 -16.36
CA ASP A 307 17.98 17.75 -16.56
C ASP A 307 17.92 16.24 -16.84
N LEU A 308 17.04 15.52 -16.13
CA LEU A 308 16.85 14.08 -16.33
C LEU A 308 16.24 13.79 -17.72
N ARG A 309 15.26 14.58 -18.16
CA ARG A 309 14.66 14.47 -19.49
C ARG A 309 15.64 14.82 -20.61
N GLU A 310 16.48 15.82 -20.41
CA GLU A 310 17.54 16.19 -21.36
C GLU A 310 18.57 15.07 -21.48
N THR A 311 19.04 14.55 -20.34
CA THR A 311 19.97 13.42 -20.27
C THR A 311 19.40 12.16 -20.92
N ALA A 312 18.08 11.97 -20.91
CA ALA A 312 17.44 10.82 -21.54
C ALA A 312 17.62 10.77 -23.07
N ASN A 313 18.07 11.87 -23.70
CA ASN A 313 18.45 11.87 -25.13
C ASN A 313 19.85 11.27 -25.39
N ASP A 314 20.64 11.02 -24.34
CA ASP A 314 21.91 10.29 -24.39
C ASP A 314 21.76 8.93 -23.71
N GLU A 315 21.50 7.89 -24.51
CA GLU A 315 21.32 6.53 -24.02
C GLU A 315 22.54 5.98 -23.26
N THR A 316 23.76 6.43 -23.62
CA THR A 316 24.99 5.95 -22.98
C THR A 316 25.13 6.54 -21.60
N GLN A 317 24.93 7.86 -21.49
CA GLN A 317 24.95 8.55 -20.20
C GLN A 317 23.83 8.03 -19.29
N LEU A 318 22.62 7.86 -19.82
CA LEU A 318 21.47 7.34 -19.08
C LEU A 318 21.71 5.91 -18.57
N ALA A 319 22.37 5.06 -19.37
CA ALA A 319 22.76 3.71 -18.96
C ALA A 319 23.83 3.70 -17.86
N GLN A 320 24.82 4.61 -17.93
CA GLN A 320 25.83 4.74 -16.87
C GLN A 320 25.19 5.14 -15.53
N ILE A 321 24.28 6.12 -15.53
CA ILE A 321 23.56 6.56 -14.32
C ILE A 321 22.69 5.43 -13.77
N ARG A 322 22.04 4.65 -14.65
CA ARG A 322 21.30 3.45 -14.25
C ARG A 322 22.19 2.46 -13.50
N ASP A 323 23.39 2.21 -14.00
CA ASP A 323 24.30 1.24 -13.40
C ASP A 323 24.72 1.69 -12.00
N GLU A 324 25.01 2.98 -11.81
CA GLU A 324 25.28 3.58 -10.49
C GLU A 324 24.04 3.53 -9.58
N TRP A 325 22.84 3.80 -10.10
CA TRP A 325 21.58 3.67 -9.36
C TRP A 325 21.37 2.22 -8.88
N CYS A 326 21.74 1.23 -9.70
CA CYS A 326 21.62 -0.18 -9.36
C CYS A 326 22.61 -0.63 -8.28
N VAL A 327 23.70 0.11 -8.03
CA VAL A 327 24.61 -0.14 -6.90
C VAL A 327 23.96 0.24 -5.56
N VAL A 328 22.99 1.17 -5.55
CA VAL A 328 22.28 1.56 -4.31
C VAL A 328 21.59 0.36 -3.68
N THR A 329 21.76 0.20 -2.36
CA THR A 329 21.26 -0.98 -1.64
C THR A 329 19.75 -1.15 -1.81
N GLY A 330 19.34 -2.29 -2.37
CA GLY A 330 17.94 -2.60 -2.65
C GLY A 330 17.43 -2.17 -4.02
N GLN A 331 18.26 -1.49 -4.83
CA GLN A 331 17.88 -0.98 -6.16
C GLN A 331 18.46 -1.78 -7.32
N ARG A 332 19.23 -2.85 -7.05
CA ARG A 332 19.91 -3.74 -8.02
C ARG A 332 19.10 -4.22 -9.24
N SER A 333 17.77 -4.19 -9.16
CA SER A 333 16.91 -4.65 -10.26
C SER A 333 16.72 -3.60 -11.34
N GLY A 334 17.01 -2.32 -11.05
CA GLY A 334 16.71 -1.19 -11.93
C GLY A 334 15.21 -0.88 -12.08
N ILE A 335 14.30 -1.61 -11.44
CA ILE A 335 12.84 -1.37 -11.59
C ILE A 335 12.46 0.05 -11.12
N THR A 336 13.08 0.52 -10.03
CA THR A 336 12.84 1.86 -9.49
C THR A 336 13.43 2.96 -10.39
N TRP A 337 14.52 2.68 -11.09
CA TRP A 337 15.08 3.57 -12.12
C TRP A 337 14.13 3.77 -13.31
N HIS A 338 13.51 2.71 -13.80
CA HIS A 338 12.50 2.81 -14.87
C HIS A 338 11.27 3.60 -14.39
N TYR A 339 10.87 3.37 -13.14
CA TYR A 339 9.72 4.07 -12.59
C TYR A 339 9.99 5.56 -12.33
N LEU A 340 11.19 5.92 -11.88
CA LEU A 340 11.65 7.30 -11.74
C LEU A 340 11.47 8.07 -13.07
N GLN A 341 11.99 7.49 -14.17
CA GLN A 341 11.90 8.08 -15.50
C GLN A 341 10.44 8.30 -15.92
N MET A 342 9.58 7.29 -15.76
CA MET A 342 8.15 7.41 -16.07
C MET A 342 7.47 8.50 -15.25
N LEU A 343 7.81 8.64 -13.96
CA LEU A 343 7.27 9.70 -13.10
C LEU A 343 7.74 11.10 -13.53
N ALA A 344 8.95 11.22 -14.07
CA ALA A 344 9.51 12.46 -14.62
C ALA A 344 9.04 12.77 -16.06
N GLY A 345 8.16 11.93 -16.63
CA GLY A 345 7.61 12.12 -17.97
C GLY A 345 8.47 11.56 -19.11
N ILE A 346 9.50 10.76 -18.81
CA ILE A 346 10.25 10.01 -19.83
C ILE A 346 9.46 8.75 -20.16
N PRO A 347 9.02 8.54 -21.42
CA PRO A 347 8.25 7.38 -21.79
C PRO A 347 9.01 6.08 -21.54
N GLY A 348 8.37 5.09 -20.92
CA GLY A 348 9.03 3.81 -20.62
C GLY A 348 8.10 2.75 -20.05
N VAL A 349 8.66 1.56 -19.86
CA VAL A 349 7.99 0.42 -19.22
C VAL A 349 8.69 0.13 -17.90
N LYS A 350 7.94 -0.19 -16.86
CA LYS A 350 8.47 -0.67 -15.58
C LYS A 350 8.32 -2.19 -15.55
N PRO A 351 9.34 -2.97 -15.95
CA PRO A 351 9.23 -4.41 -16.15
C PRO A 351 9.21 -5.19 -14.82
N ASP A 352 8.15 -5.00 -14.04
CA ASP A 352 7.93 -5.69 -12.78
C ASP A 352 7.26 -7.07 -12.98
N ARG A 353 6.94 -7.75 -11.87
CA ARG A 353 6.29 -9.06 -11.91
C ARG A 353 4.94 -9.04 -12.66
N MET A 354 4.20 -7.94 -12.67
CA MET A 354 2.92 -7.84 -13.40
C MET A 354 3.17 -7.76 -14.90
N ILE A 355 4.08 -6.90 -15.34
CA ILE A 355 4.42 -6.78 -16.77
C ILE A 355 5.02 -8.10 -17.28
N CYS A 356 6.00 -8.68 -16.58
CA CYS A 356 6.60 -9.96 -16.97
C CYS A 356 5.56 -11.10 -17.01
N ARG A 357 4.59 -11.09 -16.08
CA ARG A 357 3.48 -12.07 -16.08
C ARG A 357 2.58 -11.89 -17.29
N PHE A 358 2.24 -10.67 -17.67
CA PHE A 358 1.44 -10.39 -18.86
C PHE A 358 2.11 -10.87 -20.13
N VAL A 359 3.38 -10.56 -20.28
CA VAL A 359 4.17 -11.02 -21.42
C VAL A 359 4.23 -12.54 -21.44
N ALA A 360 4.54 -13.18 -20.31
CA ALA A 360 4.59 -14.64 -20.22
C ALA A 360 3.25 -15.30 -20.57
N ASP A 361 2.16 -14.84 -19.96
CA ASP A 361 0.84 -15.42 -20.14
C ASP A 361 0.32 -15.18 -21.56
N SER A 362 0.60 -14.01 -22.17
CA SER A 362 0.19 -13.68 -23.54
C SER A 362 0.95 -14.50 -24.59
N LEU A 363 2.24 -14.76 -24.35
CA LEU A 363 3.09 -15.52 -25.27
C LEU A 363 3.07 -17.04 -25.01
N GLY A 364 2.35 -17.50 -23.98
CA GLY A 364 2.36 -18.91 -23.57
C GLY A 364 3.72 -19.39 -23.04
N LEU A 365 4.56 -18.47 -22.56
CA LEU A 365 5.89 -18.77 -22.02
C LEU A 365 5.83 -19.11 -20.53
N ALA A 366 6.84 -19.83 -20.04
CA ALA A 366 6.99 -20.02 -18.60
C ALA A 366 7.28 -18.68 -17.93
N ARG A 367 6.54 -18.31 -16.88
CA ARG A 367 6.74 -17.01 -16.17
C ARG A 367 8.18 -16.75 -15.72
N ARG A 368 8.95 -17.81 -15.42
CA ARG A 368 10.36 -17.72 -15.02
C ARG A 368 11.34 -17.45 -16.17
N SER A 369 10.93 -17.65 -17.43
CA SER A 369 11.79 -17.42 -18.60
C SER A 369 11.66 -16.01 -19.17
N VAL A 370 10.66 -15.23 -18.74
CA VAL A 370 10.50 -13.83 -19.14
C VAL A 370 11.35 -12.96 -18.23
N THR A 371 12.44 -12.42 -18.77
CA THR A 371 13.32 -11.48 -18.06
C THR A 371 12.72 -10.07 -18.10
N PRO A 372 13.06 -9.20 -17.13
CA PRO A 372 12.64 -7.79 -17.17
C PRO A 372 13.07 -7.07 -18.45
N GLN A 373 14.28 -7.34 -18.95
CA GLN A 373 14.78 -6.76 -20.19
C GLN A 373 13.93 -7.18 -21.41
N PHE A 374 13.63 -8.48 -21.54
CA PHE A 374 12.78 -8.97 -22.61
C PHE A 374 11.38 -8.33 -22.54
N ALA A 375 10.80 -8.22 -21.35
CA ALA A 375 9.49 -7.61 -21.15
C ALA A 375 9.49 -6.11 -21.49
N PHE A 376 10.53 -5.38 -21.10
CA PHE A 376 10.71 -3.96 -21.45
C PHE A 376 10.73 -3.77 -22.97
N GLU A 377 11.57 -4.53 -23.68
CA GLU A 377 11.76 -4.36 -25.13
C GLU A 377 10.50 -4.72 -25.92
N ILE A 378 9.86 -5.85 -25.62
CA ILE A 378 8.68 -6.30 -26.38
C ILE A 378 7.44 -5.45 -26.11
N VAL A 379 7.24 -4.96 -24.87
CA VAL A 379 6.11 -4.07 -24.54
C VAL A 379 6.32 -2.69 -25.16
N THR A 380 7.54 -2.16 -25.15
CA THR A 380 7.87 -0.90 -25.83
C THR A 380 7.58 -1.00 -27.32
N ALA A 381 7.98 -2.09 -27.97
CA ALA A 381 7.68 -2.32 -29.38
C ALA A 381 6.19 -2.48 -29.66
N ALA A 382 5.45 -3.18 -28.78
CA ALA A 382 4.00 -3.32 -28.91
C ALA A 382 3.26 -1.99 -28.74
N ALA A 383 3.75 -1.09 -27.86
CA ALA A 383 3.18 0.25 -27.68
C ALA A 383 3.28 1.08 -28.98
N ALA A 384 4.45 1.05 -29.63
CA ALA A 384 4.66 1.71 -30.91
C ALA A 384 3.68 1.21 -31.98
N ASP A 385 3.48 -0.11 -32.08
CA ASP A 385 2.57 -0.70 -33.09
C ASP A 385 1.09 -0.37 -32.88
N ILE A 386 0.67 -0.15 -31.63
CA ILE A 386 -0.72 0.22 -31.33
C ILE A 386 -0.93 1.74 -31.20
N GLY A 387 0.11 2.55 -31.42
CA GLY A 387 0.05 4.01 -31.36
C GLY A 387 -0.16 4.55 -29.94
N MET A 388 0.45 3.91 -28.95
CA MET A 388 0.42 4.34 -27.54
C MET A 388 1.83 4.68 -27.06
N SER A 389 1.93 5.56 -26.04
CA SER A 389 3.20 5.67 -25.32
C SER A 389 3.48 4.37 -24.56
N PRO A 390 4.75 3.96 -24.39
CA PRO A 390 5.10 2.80 -23.57
C PRO A 390 4.58 2.91 -22.12
N THR A 391 4.54 4.13 -21.56
CA THR A 391 4.02 4.40 -20.21
C THR A 391 2.52 4.13 -20.10
N ASP A 392 1.74 4.56 -21.10
CA ASP A 392 0.29 4.31 -21.14
C ASP A 392 -0.01 2.81 -21.23
N LEU A 393 0.77 2.11 -22.07
CA LEU A 393 0.60 0.67 -22.24
C LEU A 393 1.02 -0.10 -20.98
N ASP A 394 2.14 0.27 -20.35
CA ASP A 394 2.55 -0.29 -19.04
C ASP A 394 1.44 -0.16 -18.01
N HIS A 395 0.89 1.05 -17.86
CA HIS A 395 -0.19 1.30 -16.91
C HIS A 395 -1.43 0.46 -17.23
N ALA A 396 -1.83 0.37 -18.49
CA ALA A 396 -2.96 -0.44 -18.91
C ALA A 396 -2.76 -1.94 -18.65
N ILE A 397 -1.59 -2.47 -18.99
CA ILE A 397 -1.21 -3.87 -18.70
C ILE A 397 -1.25 -4.12 -17.20
N TRP A 398 -0.71 -3.20 -16.40
CA TRP A 398 -0.71 -3.30 -14.94
C TRP A 398 -2.14 -3.34 -14.39
N GLN A 399 -3.04 -2.46 -14.84
CA GLN A 399 -4.46 -2.46 -14.44
C GLN A 399 -5.15 -3.77 -14.83
N TYR A 400 -4.88 -4.26 -16.03
CA TYR A 400 -5.41 -5.54 -16.52
C TYR A 400 -4.93 -6.73 -15.68
N GLN A 401 -3.62 -6.81 -15.40
CA GLN A 401 -3.05 -7.90 -14.61
C GLN A 401 -3.48 -7.87 -13.16
N ARG A 402 -3.69 -6.67 -12.62
CA ARG A 402 -4.27 -6.49 -11.29
C ARG A 402 -5.70 -7.05 -11.20
N GLY A 403 -6.47 -7.00 -12.29
CA GLY A 403 -7.82 -7.54 -12.37
C GLY A 403 -7.91 -9.06 -12.62
N ARG A 404 -6.81 -9.73 -12.98
CA ARG A 404 -6.78 -11.17 -13.30
C ARG A 404 -6.08 -11.95 -12.18
N LYS A 405 -6.81 -12.92 -11.62
CA LYS A 405 -6.31 -13.82 -10.56
C LYS A 405 -5.29 -14.80 -11.09
#